data_AF-A0A9W7XZ76-F1
#
_entry.id   AF-A0A9W7XZ76-F1
#
_cell.length_a   1.000
_cell.length_b   1.000
_cell.length_c   1.000
_cell.angle_alpha   90.00
_cell.angle_beta   90.00
_cell.angle_gamma   90.00
#
_symmetry.space_group_name_H-M   'P 1'
#
loop_
_entity.id
_entity.type
_entity.pdbx_description
1 polymer ?
#
loop_
_entity_poly.entity_id
_entity_poly.type
_entity_poly.pdbx_seq_one_letter_code
_entity_poly.pdbx_strand_id
1 'polypeptide(L)'
;MASLETLTRLSEPSIQGAQRAREIIKNAGESLEQSKRDYRAICDMHPKLAFLLSENQSQTQVCRRLESNLKRQLNDLETMNATKSQQAAEAQRELAMVIELLRSREVVDKEFRSPHPAGGNANEDGSTGEPKKHTLYDHIDQDAVDVLEKTIAECLEQMGHLVEVDGRICAEALEDIAKVDVPAAEDISVTWEGVQAIGALLSESQVAVDEITQDSQSMDHHCDQLRDSIRDLEADGGVLSTEDYNVLLRDTNEIPAIVEDMNEALLDIQRRSEETHVRSLQYSAFYSDNQRQFDGIAQISQIIDGYLNSTSSSQARYSQLLEKVEQSLGDIWGLVSWYRGFHNAYDALIGEVRRRRQAQKTMHAVVEDMRSRLDAVHMEEVRERAAFVDRFGPFLPSDLCPFIQDPPVQFVVEEVGDAERFASVQSHETRYSKLTAASGMHEQ
;
A
#
# COMPACT_ATOMS: atom_id res chain seq x y z
N MET A 1 59.02 0.30 -89.32
CA MET A 1 57.61 0.30 -89.81
C MET A 1 56.84 -0.91 -89.30
N ALA A 2 57.22 -2.16 -89.59
CA ALA A 2 56.53 -3.35 -89.05
C ALA A 2 56.50 -3.40 -87.50
N SER A 3 57.58 -3.00 -86.83
CA SER A 3 57.69 -2.90 -85.37
C SER A 3 56.74 -1.86 -84.74
N LEU A 4 56.56 -0.71 -85.41
CA LEU A 4 55.67 0.37 -84.95
C LEU A 4 54.20 -0.05 -85.01
N GLU A 5 53.79 -0.67 -86.11
CA GLU A 5 52.43 -1.18 -86.31
C GLU A 5 52.09 -2.28 -85.28
N THR A 6 53.10 -3.04 -84.85
CA THR A 6 52.92 -4.13 -83.89
C THR A 6 52.77 -3.62 -82.46
N LEU A 7 53.56 -2.62 -82.03
CA LEU A 7 53.34 -1.96 -80.72
C LEU A 7 52.04 -1.17 -80.66
N THR A 8 51.64 -0.53 -81.77
CA THR A 8 50.37 0.20 -81.83
C THR A 8 49.19 -0.76 -81.58
N ARG A 9 49.28 -2.00 -82.09
CA ARG A 9 48.30 -3.07 -81.81
C ARG A 9 48.27 -3.53 -80.35
N LEU A 10 49.39 -3.44 -79.62
CA LEU A 10 49.44 -3.75 -78.18
C LEU A 10 48.89 -2.60 -77.33
N SER A 11 48.99 -1.36 -77.81
CA SER A 11 48.55 -0.18 -77.05
C SER A 11 47.05 -0.15 -76.79
N GLU A 12 46.22 -0.54 -77.77
CA GLU A 12 44.76 -0.49 -77.65
C GLU A 12 44.20 -1.38 -76.52
N PRO A 13 44.51 -2.69 -76.44
CA PRO A 13 44.03 -3.53 -75.35
C PRO A 13 44.59 -3.10 -73.99
N SER A 14 45.83 -2.58 -73.92
CA SER A 14 46.38 -2.05 -72.67
C SER A 14 45.65 -0.81 -72.17
N ILE A 15 45.35 0.13 -73.07
CA ILE A 15 44.58 1.34 -72.72
C ILE A 15 43.16 0.99 -72.28
N GLN A 16 42.50 0.06 -72.99
CA GLN A 16 41.15 -0.41 -72.61
C GLN A 16 41.16 -1.11 -71.25
N GLY A 17 42.15 -1.98 -71.00
CA GLY A 17 42.36 -2.60 -69.70
C GLY A 17 42.53 -1.57 -68.59
N ALA A 18 43.41 -0.58 -68.79
CA ALA A 18 43.66 0.47 -67.80
C ALA A 18 42.44 1.35 -67.54
N GLN A 19 41.62 1.63 -68.56
CA GLN A 19 40.34 2.32 -68.38
C GLN A 19 39.38 1.51 -67.51
N ARG A 20 39.26 0.20 -67.77
CA ARG A 20 38.41 -0.68 -66.98
C ARG A 20 38.90 -0.84 -65.54
N ALA A 21 40.20 -0.95 -65.34
CA ALA A 21 40.85 -0.96 -64.02
C ALA A 21 40.48 0.30 -63.20
N ARG A 22 40.52 1.49 -63.82
CA ARG A 22 40.09 2.75 -63.17
C ARG A 22 38.61 2.76 -62.79
N GLU A 23 37.74 2.21 -63.64
CA GLU A 23 36.31 2.08 -63.32
C GLU A 23 36.08 1.12 -62.14
N ILE A 24 36.80 0.01 -62.10
CA ILE A 24 36.76 -0.96 -60.99
C ILE A 24 37.19 -0.29 -59.68
N ILE A 25 38.31 0.42 -59.66
CA ILE A 25 38.80 1.16 -58.48
C ILE A 25 37.75 2.15 -57.98
N LYS A 26 37.14 2.91 -58.91
CA LYS A 26 36.12 3.89 -58.54
C LYS A 26 34.95 3.21 -57.81
N ASN A 27 34.43 2.12 -58.38
CA ASN A 27 33.30 1.38 -57.80
C ASN A 27 33.67 0.72 -56.46
N ALA A 28 34.89 0.17 -56.36
CA ALA A 28 35.42 -0.43 -55.15
C ALA A 28 35.56 0.61 -54.03
N GLY A 29 36.09 1.80 -54.36
CA GLY A 29 36.20 2.93 -53.45
C GLY A 29 34.84 3.46 -52.98
N GLU A 30 33.85 3.58 -53.86
CA GLU A 30 32.48 3.98 -53.50
C GLU A 30 31.84 2.97 -52.51
N SER A 31 32.01 1.67 -52.75
CA SER A 31 31.51 0.59 -51.89
C SER A 31 32.21 0.58 -50.52
N LEU A 32 33.52 0.79 -50.51
CA LEU A 32 34.30 0.88 -49.29
C LEU A 32 33.91 2.11 -48.45
N GLU A 33 33.71 3.28 -49.07
CA GLU A 33 33.26 4.48 -48.36
C GLU A 33 31.81 4.36 -47.85
N GLN A 34 30.95 3.61 -48.53
CA GLN A 34 29.63 3.25 -47.98
C GLN A 34 29.77 2.34 -46.75
N SER A 35 30.57 1.26 -46.83
CA SER A 35 30.89 0.39 -45.68
C SER A 35 31.45 1.16 -44.48
N LYS A 36 32.35 2.13 -44.71
CA LYS A 36 32.91 2.97 -43.63
C LYS A 36 31.84 3.82 -42.95
N ARG A 37 30.88 4.37 -43.71
CA ARG A 37 29.76 5.15 -43.17
C ARG A 37 28.83 4.28 -42.33
N ASP A 38 28.46 3.12 -42.86
CA ASP A 38 27.60 2.16 -42.17
C ASP A 38 28.26 1.61 -40.90
N TYR A 39 29.54 1.24 -40.95
CA TYR A 39 30.29 0.80 -39.77
C TYR A 39 30.36 1.88 -38.67
N ARG A 40 30.63 3.15 -39.03
CA ARG A 40 30.61 4.25 -38.05
C ARG A 40 29.24 4.41 -37.40
N ALA A 41 28.16 4.34 -38.18
CA ALA A 41 26.81 4.38 -37.65
C ALA A 41 26.54 3.24 -36.65
N ILE A 42 27.00 2.03 -36.95
CA ILE A 42 26.92 0.89 -36.03
C ILE A 42 27.72 1.16 -34.75
N CYS A 43 28.97 1.63 -34.85
CA CYS A 43 29.79 1.96 -33.69
C CYS A 43 29.16 3.04 -32.79
N ASP A 44 28.50 4.03 -33.40
CA ASP A 44 27.82 5.10 -32.66
C ASP A 44 26.51 4.63 -31.98
N MET A 45 25.79 3.69 -32.61
CA MET A 45 24.54 3.13 -32.08
C MET A 45 24.77 2.03 -31.05
N HIS A 46 25.76 1.18 -31.24
CA HIS A 46 26.03 0.01 -30.40
C HIS A 46 26.06 0.30 -28.89
N PRO A 47 26.83 1.27 -28.36
CA PRO A 47 26.85 1.52 -26.92
C PRO A 47 25.51 2.04 -26.40
N LYS A 48 24.77 2.82 -27.20
CA LYS A 48 23.44 3.32 -26.83
C LYS A 48 22.43 2.17 -26.79
N LEU A 49 22.47 1.28 -27.78
CA LEU A 49 21.61 0.11 -27.85
C LEU A 49 21.91 -0.87 -26.71
N ALA A 50 23.19 -1.12 -26.41
CA ALA A 50 23.60 -1.95 -25.28
C ALA A 50 23.08 -1.40 -23.93
N PHE A 51 23.17 -0.08 -23.73
CA PHE A 51 22.57 0.59 -22.59
C PHE A 51 21.05 0.41 -22.54
N LEU A 52 20.36 0.71 -23.64
CA LEU A 52 18.90 0.59 -23.72
C LEU A 52 18.41 -0.84 -23.46
N LEU A 53 19.08 -1.87 -24.00
CA LEU A 53 18.72 -3.27 -23.76
C LEU A 53 18.80 -3.63 -22.26
N SER A 54 19.91 -3.26 -21.61
CA SER A 54 20.11 -3.49 -20.17
C SER A 54 19.07 -2.75 -19.33
N GLU A 55 18.86 -1.46 -19.62
CA GLU A 55 17.94 -0.63 -18.85
C GLU A 55 16.48 -0.98 -19.09
N ASN A 56 16.06 -1.19 -20.35
CA ASN A 56 14.69 -1.60 -20.67
C ASN A 56 14.34 -2.91 -19.98
N GLN A 57 15.26 -3.88 -19.94
CA GLN A 57 15.03 -5.14 -19.24
C GLN A 57 14.83 -4.91 -17.73
N SER A 58 15.72 -4.14 -17.10
CA SER A 58 15.64 -3.81 -15.67
C SER A 58 14.36 -3.05 -15.35
N GLN A 59 14.04 -2.00 -16.10
CA GLN A 59 12.90 -1.14 -15.86
C GLN A 59 11.57 -1.84 -16.17
N THR A 60 11.51 -2.71 -17.18
CA THR A 60 10.33 -3.55 -17.43
C THR A 60 10.05 -4.47 -16.25
N GLN A 61 11.09 -5.05 -15.63
CA GLN A 61 10.91 -5.86 -14.42
C GLN A 61 10.39 -5.02 -13.25
N VAL A 62 10.88 -3.79 -13.09
CA VAL A 62 10.38 -2.85 -12.07
C VAL A 62 8.91 -2.51 -12.33
N CYS A 63 8.53 -2.17 -13.56
CA CYS A 63 7.14 -1.87 -13.92
C CYS A 63 6.19 -3.04 -13.60
N ARG A 64 6.58 -4.28 -13.95
CA ARG A 64 5.79 -5.48 -13.62
C ARG A 64 5.64 -5.70 -12.10
N ARG A 65 6.70 -5.41 -11.33
CA ARG A 65 6.64 -5.48 -9.86
C ARG A 65 5.71 -4.41 -9.30
N LEU A 66 5.78 -3.19 -9.83
CA LEU A 66 4.89 -2.10 -9.43
C LEU A 66 3.43 -2.43 -9.74
N GLU A 67 3.14 -2.91 -10.95
CA GLU A 67 1.79 -3.36 -11.34
C GLU A 67 1.24 -4.44 -10.39
N SER A 68 2.06 -5.45 -10.08
CA SER A 68 1.70 -6.51 -9.12
C SER A 68 1.47 -5.95 -7.71
N ASN A 69 2.30 -5.01 -7.27
CA ASN A 69 2.15 -4.35 -5.97
C ASN A 69 0.87 -3.50 -5.91
N LEU A 70 0.52 -2.78 -6.97
CA LEU A 70 -0.73 -2.00 -7.05
C LEU A 70 -1.96 -2.91 -6.92
N LYS A 71 -1.98 -4.02 -7.66
CA LYS A 71 -3.02 -5.06 -7.56
C LYS A 71 -3.12 -5.62 -6.15
N ARG A 72 -1.98 -5.90 -5.52
CA ARG A 72 -1.93 -6.40 -4.14
C ARG A 72 -2.45 -5.36 -3.14
N GLN A 73 -2.03 -4.11 -3.23
CA GLN A 73 -2.46 -3.04 -2.33
C GLN A 73 -3.98 -2.85 -2.38
N LEU A 74 -4.58 -2.92 -3.57
CA LEU A 74 -6.03 -2.85 -3.73
C LEU A 74 -6.73 -3.99 -2.97
N ASN A 75 -6.30 -5.23 -3.18
CA ASN A 75 -6.86 -6.39 -2.46
C ASN A 75 -6.66 -6.28 -0.94
N ASP A 76 -5.51 -5.79 -0.48
CA ASP A 76 -5.20 -5.61 0.94
C ASP A 76 -6.12 -4.55 1.58
N LEU A 77 -6.42 -3.45 0.87
CA LEU A 77 -7.37 -2.42 1.34
C LEU A 77 -8.80 -2.95 1.42
N GLU A 78 -9.28 -3.66 0.39
CA GLU A 78 -10.61 -4.25 0.36
C GLU A 78 -10.80 -5.28 1.49
N THR A 79 -9.83 -6.17 1.67
CA THR A 79 -9.87 -7.19 2.72
C THR A 79 -9.79 -6.58 4.12
N MET A 80 -8.98 -5.54 4.31
CA MET A 80 -8.92 -4.81 5.59
C MET A 80 -10.25 -4.13 5.91
N ASN A 81 -10.86 -3.43 4.96
CA ASN A 81 -12.14 -2.77 5.16
C ASN A 81 -13.28 -3.78 5.45
N ALA A 82 -13.30 -4.90 4.74
CA ALA A 82 -14.24 -5.99 5.00
C ALA A 82 -14.06 -6.58 6.40
N THR A 83 -12.80 -6.81 6.82
CA THR A 83 -12.48 -7.34 8.16
C THR A 83 -12.94 -6.38 9.26
N LYS A 84 -12.66 -5.08 9.12
CA LYS A 84 -13.07 -4.08 10.11
C LYS A 84 -14.59 -3.92 10.19
N SER A 85 -15.27 -3.99 9.05
CA SER A 85 -16.74 -4.01 9.00
C SER A 85 -17.32 -5.24 9.72
N GLN A 86 -16.72 -6.42 9.54
CA GLN A 86 -17.11 -7.64 10.24
C GLN A 86 -16.90 -7.52 11.75
N GLN A 87 -15.74 -7.00 12.19
CA GLN A 87 -15.43 -6.80 13.61
C GLN A 87 -16.42 -5.83 14.28
N ALA A 88 -16.79 -4.74 13.60
CA ALA A 88 -17.81 -3.82 14.09
C ALA A 88 -19.17 -4.47 14.23
N ALA A 89 -19.61 -5.23 13.22
CA ALA A 89 -20.88 -5.96 13.28
C ALA A 89 -20.91 -6.99 14.42
N GLU A 90 -19.78 -7.64 14.73
CA GLU A 90 -19.65 -8.55 15.86
C GLU A 90 -19.73 -7.80 17.20
N ALA A 91 -18.98 -6.71 17.36
CA ALA A 91 -18.97 -5.91 18.58
C ALA A 91 -20.35 -5.31 18.88
N GLN A 92 -21.04 -4.77 17.86
CA GLN A 92 -22.41 -4.26 17.97
C GLN A 92 -23.41 -5.36 18.35
N ARG A 93 -23.27 -6.57 17.79
CA ARG A 93 -24.12 -7.71 18.15
C ARG A 93 -23.95 -8.10 19.62
N GLU A 94 -22.72 -8.18 20.10
CA GLU A 94 -22.44 -8.50 21.50
C GLU A 94 -22.96 -7.41 22.45
N LEU A 95 -22.81 -6.14 22.07
CA LEU A 95 -23.36 -5.02 22.84
C LEU A 95 -24.89 -5.10 22.91
N ALA A 96 -25.56 -5.32 21.77
CA ALA A 96 -27.01 -5.48 21.72
C ALA A 96 -27.49 -6.65 22.60
N MET A 97 -26.78 -7.78 22.60
CA MET A 97 -27.10 -8.92 23.48
C MET A 97 -26.99 -8.56 24.96
N VAL A 98 -25.97 -7.80 25.36
CA VAL A 98 -25.81 -7.38 26.76
C VAL A 98 -26.86 -6.34 27.16
N ILE A 99 -27.20 -5.41 26.26
CA ILE A 99 -28.28 -4.46 26.48
C ILE A 99 -29.62 -5.19 26.67
N GLU A 100 -29.90 -6.20 25.85
CA GLU A 100 -31.12 -7.00 25.98
C GLU A 100 -31.15 -7.79 27.29
N LEU A 101 -30.00 -8.33 27.73
CA LEU A 101 -29.88 -8.95 29.05
C LEU A 101 -30.28 -7.95 30.16
N LEU A 102 -29.83 -6.71 30.09
CA LEU A 102 -30.17 -5.67 31.07
C LEU A 102 -31.65 -5.24 31.00
N ARG A 103 -32.25 -5.21 29.81
CA ARG A 103 -33.70 -4.97 29.63
C ARG A 103 -34.56 -6.10 30.21
N SER A 104 -34.10 -7.35 30.08
CA SER A 104 -34.82 -8.50 30.62
C SER A 104 -34.77 -8.59 32.15
N ARG A 105 -33.84 -7.89 32.80
CA ARG A 105 -33.60 -7.96 34.24
C ARG A 105 -34.40 -6.90 34.99
N GLU A 106 -35.51 -7.33 35.60
CA GLU A 106 -36.34 -6.47 36.47
C GLU A 106 -35.64 -6.17 37.80
N VAL A 107 -35.81 -4.93 38.29
CA VAL A 107 -35.33 -4.50 39.59
C VAL A 107 -36.34 -4.92 40.68
N VAL A 108 -35.96 -5.92 41.48
CA VAL A 108 -36.86 -6.74 42.31
C VAL A 108 -37.45 -6.01 43.52
N ASP A 109 -36.74 -5.04 44.09
CA ASP A 109 -37.09 -4.43 45.38
C ASP A 109 -37.46 -2.95 45.17
N LYS A 110 -38.60 -2.52 45.73
CA LYS A 110 -39.08 -1.12 45.64
C LYS A 110 -38.10 -0.12 46.25
N GLU A 111 -37.26 -0.57 47.18
CA GLU A 111 -36.20 0.20 47.84
C GLU A 111 -35.04 0.57 46.90
N PHE A 112 -34.87 -0.14 45.77
CA PHE A 112 -33.87 0.20 44.75
C PHE A 112 -34.42 1.08 43.63
N ARG A 113 -35.71 1.38 43.64
CA ARG A 113 -36.30 2.32 42.68
C ARG A 113 -35.88 3.72 43.11
N SER A 114 -35.23 4.48 42.22
CA SER A 114 -34.87 5.87 42.52
C SER A 114 -36.11 6.66 42.94
N PRO A 115 -36.02 7.62 43.89
CA PRO A 115 -37.15 8.44 44.31
C PRO A 115 -37.68 9.40 43.24
N HIS A 116 -37.04 9.45 42.07
CA HIS A 116 -37.29 10.50 41.11
C HIS A 116 -38.67 10.35 40.44
N PRO A 117 -39.49 11.42 40.46
CA PRO A 117 -40.81 11.41 39.86
C PRO A 117 -40.65 11.35 38.35
N ALA A 118 -41.53 10.59 37.70
CA ALA A 118 -41.77 10.76 36.29
C ALA A 118 -42.14 12.23 36.02
N GLY A 119 -41.17 13.04 35.60
CA GLY A 119 -41.38 14.34 34.99
C GLY A 119 -42.04 14.12 33.63
N GLY A 120 -43.31 13.75 33.63
CA GLY A 120 -44.12 13.54 32.45
C GLY A 120 -45.50 14.08 32.75
N ASN A 121 -45.82 15.20 32.11
CA ASN A 121 -47.08 15.91 32.17
C ASN A 121 -48.27 14.96 32.36
N ALA A 122 -48.98 15.15 33.48
CA ALA A 122 -50.32 14.64 33.67
C ALA A 122 -51.26 15.35 32.69
N ASN A 123 -51.28 14.87 31.44
CA ASN A 123 -52.46 14.96 30.61
C ASN A 123 -53.09 13.57 30.58
N GLU A 124 -54.22 13.52 31.24
CA GLU A 124 -55.18 12.44 31.28
C GLU A 124 -55.53 12.01 29.85
N ASP A 125 -55.26 10.75 29.52
CA ASP A 125 -56.24 10.00 28.76
C ASP A 125 -56.28 8.55 29.24
N GLY A 126 -57.49 8.07 29.47
CA GLY A 126 -57.79 6.83 30.17
C GLY A 126 -57.36 5.61 29.37
N SER A 127 -56.22 5.03 29.75
CA SER A 127 -55.87 3.66 29.40
C SER A 127 -55.35 2.97 30.66
N THR A 128 -55.95 1.83 30.98
CA THR A 128 -55.52 0.89 32.02
C THR A 128 -54.10 0.41 31.74
N GLY A 129 -53.10 1.21 32.12
CA GLY A 129 -51.69 0.92 31.92
C GLY A 129 -51.14 0.06 33.06
N GLU A 130 -50.69 -1.15 32.73
CA GLU A 130 -49.87 -1.97 33.62
C GLU A 130 -48.65 -1.17 34.15
N PRO A 131 -48.21 -1.37 35.41
CA PRO A 131 -47.06 -0.66 35.94
C PRO A 131 -45.82 -0.99 35.10
N LYS A 132 -45.23 0.03 34.46
CA LYS A 132 -43.97 -0.12 33.71
C LYS A 132 -42.94 -0.79 34.62
N LYS A 133 -42.44 -1.95 34.16
CA LYS A 133 -41.39 -2.71 34.83
C LYS A 133 -40.10 -1.88 34.77
N HIS A 134 -39.54 -1.55 35.94
CA HIS A 134 -38.25 -0.88 36.07
C HIS A 134 -37.14 -1.93 35.95
N THR A 135 -36.22 -1.74 35.01
CA THR A 135 -35.20 -2.70 34.62
C THR A 135 -33.80 -2.13 34.87
N LEU A 136 -32.75 -2.97 34.80
CA LEU A 136 -31.38 -2.46 34.89
C LEU A 136 -31.01 -1.54 33.73
N TYR A 137 -31.68 -1.69 32.60
CA TYR A 137 -31.49 -0.84 31.43
C TYR A 137 -31.81 0.63 31.68
N ASP A 138 -32.75 0.95 32.57
CA ASP A 138 -33.15 2.34 32.88
C ASP A 138 -32.03 3.15 33.57
N HIS A 139 -30.91 2.50 33.93
CA HIS A 139 -29.72 3.11 34.51
C HIS A 139 -28.58 3.32 33.50
N ILE A 140 -28.81 3.00 32.23
CA ILE A 140 -27.82 3.11 31.17
C ILE A 140 -28.02 4.41 30.39
N ASP A 141 -26.93 5.09 30.06
CA ASP A 141 -26.91 6.20 29.11
C ASP A 141 -26.98 5.66 27.67
N GLN A 142 -28.19 5.55 27.12
CA GLN A 142 -28.40 5.08 25.75
C GLN A 142 -27.87 6.08 24.72
N ASP A 143 -27.91 7.38 25.00
CA ASP A 143 -27.46 8.41 24.07
C ASP A 143 -25.96 8.26 23.79
N ALA A 144 -25.16 7.95 24.82
CA ALA A 144 -23.74 7.67 24.65
C ALA A 144 -23.46 6.42 23.80
N VAL A 145 -24.26 5.36 23.95
CA VAL A 145 -24.15 4.14 23.14
C VAL A 145 -24.50 4.42 21.68
N ASP A 146 -25.61 5.11 21.43
CA ASP A 146 -26.08 5.45 20.08
C ASP A 146 -25.06 6.33 19.34
N VAL A 147 -24.45 7.30 20.04
CA VAL A 147 -23.39 8.14 19.48
C VAL A 147 -22.17 7.31 19.07
N LEU A 148 -21.76 6.34 19.89
CA LEU A 148 -20.62 5.48 19.59
C LEU A 148 -20.88 4.55 18.39
N GLU A 149 -22.04 3.90 18.35
CA GLU A 149 -22.44 3.04 17.23
C GLU A 149 -22.54 3.81 15.93
N LYS A 150 -23.14 5.02 15.99
CA LYS A 150 -23.22 5.93 14.84
C LYS A 150 -21.84 6.36 14.37
N THR A 151 -20.93 6.70 15.28
CA THR A 151 -19.56 7.11 14.94
C THR A 151 -18.81 6.01 14.19
N ILE A 152 -18.93 4.75 14.62
CA ILE A 152 -18.33 3.61 13.92
C ILE A 152 -18.94 3.42 12.53
N ALA A 153 -20.28 3.48 12.43
CA ALA A 153 -20.98 3.31 11.15
C ALA A 153 -20.54 4.38 10.14
N GLU A 154 -20.50 5.65 10.56
CA GLU A 154 -20.06 6.76 9.71
C GLU A 154 -18.58 6.64 9.29
N CYS A 155 -17.70 6.17 10.20
CA CYS A 155 -16.30 5.95 9.86
C CYS A 155 -16.12 4.81 8.86
N LEU A 156 -16.83 3.70 9.03
CA LEU A 156 -16.77 2.56 8.11
C LEU A 156 -17.35 2.89 6.74
N GLU A 157 -18.44 3.66 6.69
CA GLU A 157 -19.00 4.15 5.42
C GLU A 157 -17.99 5.03 4.67
N GLN A 158 -17.34 5.96 5.39
CA GLN A 158 -16.30 6.80 4.80
C GLN A 158 -15.08 5.98 4.34
N MET A 159 -14.65 4.98 5.11
CA MET A 159 -13.58 4.07 4.70
C MET A 159 -13.96 3.29 3.44
N GLY A 160 -15.19 2.75 3.38
CA GLY A 160 -15.72 2.05 2.21
C GLY A 160 -15.70 2.93 0.97
N HIS A 161 -16.17 4.17 1.08
CA HIS A 161 -16.14 5.14 -0.02
C HIS A 161 -14.70 5.45 -0.47
N LEU A 162 -13.74 5.59 0.45
CA LEU A 162 -12.34 5.81 0.08
C LEU A 162 -11.76 4.60 -0.67
N VAL A 163 -12.02 3.38 -0.20
CA VAL A 163 -11.58 2.15 -0.88
C VAL A 163 -12.19 2.03 -2.27
N GLU A 164 -13.47 2.37 -2.44
CA GLU A 164 -14.12 2.36 -3.76
C GLU A 164 -13.49 3.39 -4.72
N VAL A 165 -13.25 4.62 -4.24
CA VAL A 165 -12.63 5.67 -5.04
C VAL A 165 -11.20 5.30 -5.42
N ASP A 166 -10.38 4.89 -4.46
CA ASP A 166 -8.99 4.47 -4.71
C ASP A 166 -8.94 3.24 -5.60
N GLY A 167 -9.88 2.31 -5.45
CA GLY A 167 -10.04 1.14 -6.31
C GLY A 167 -10.34 1.51 -7.75
N ARG A 168 -11.23 2.48 -7.99
CA ARG A 168 -11.49 3.00 -9.34
C ARG A 168 -10.24 3.67 -9.93
N ILE A 169 -9.55 4.52 -9.17
CA ILE A 169 -8.32 5.19 -9.64
C ILE A 169 -7.23 4.15 -9.96
N CYS A 170 -7.10 3.10 -9.14
CA CYS A 170 -6.18 1.99 -9.40
C CYS A 170 -6.55 1.22 -10.67
N ALA A 171 -7.83 0.91 -10.86
CA ALA A 171 -8.31 0.23 -12.06
C ALA A 171 -8.08 1.05 -13.34
N GLU A 172 -8.36 2.35 -13.30
CA GLU A 172 -8.06 3.28 -14.40
C GLU A 172 -6.55 3.31 -14.70
N ALA A 173 -5.69 3.42 -13.69
CA ALA A 173 -4.24 3.38 -13.87
C ALA A 173 -3.76 2.05 -14.47
N LEU A 174 -4.30 0.91 -14.03
CA LEU A 174 -3.98 -0.39 -14.60
C LEU A 174 -4.45 -0.54 -16.04
N GLU A 175 -5.63 0.00 -16.38
CA GLU A 175 -6.13 0.03 -17.75
C GLU A 175 -5.25 0.89 -18.65
N ASP A 176 -4.81 2.06 -18.17
CA ASP A 176 -3.92 2.94 -18.91
C ASP A 176 -2.53 2.33 -19.08
N ILE A 177 -1.98 1.66 -18.07
CA ILE A 177 -0.75 0.86 -18.19
C ILE A 177 -0.91 -0.22 -19.26
N ALA A 178 -2.05 -0.91 -19.30
CA ALA A 178 -2.32 -1.96 -20.29
C ALA A 178 -2.45 -1.42 -21.73
N LYS A 179 -2.80 -0.14 -21.91
CA LYS A 179 -2.84 0.53 -23.23
C LYS A 179 -1.46 0.97 -23.72
N VAL A 180 -0.47 1.06 -22.84
CA VAL A 180 0.89 1.43 -23.25
C VAL A 180 1.50 0.27 -24.03
N ASP A 181 1.71 0.49 -25.33
CA ASP A 181 2.40 -0.46 -26.18
C ASP A 181 3.89 -0.47 -25.82
N VAL A 182 4.31 -1.52 -25.10
CA VAL A 182 5.72 -1.82 -24.85
C VAL A 182 6.07 -3.02 -25.73
N PRO A 183 6.75 -2.81 -26.87
CA PRO A 183 7.15 -3.88 -27.77
C PRO A 183 7.90 -4.97 -26.99
N ALA A 184 7.69 -6.23 -27.34
CA ALA A 184 8.50 -7.30 -26.77
C ALA A 184 9.98 -7.10 -27.16
N ALA A 185 10.89 -7.29 -26.22
CA ALA A 185 12.31 -7.33 -26.54
C ALA A 185 12.56 -8.56 -27.42
N GLU A 186 12.93 -8.34 -28.68
CA GLU A 186 13.46 -9.41 -29.52
C GLU A 186 14.85 -9.80 -28.97
N ASP A 187 15.07 -11.10 -28.79
CA ASP A 187 16.35 -11.65 -28.36
C ASP A 187 17.34 -11.55 -29.52
N ILE A 188 17.97 -10.40 -29.64
CA ILE A 188 19.04 -10.19 -30.61
C ILE A 188 20.32 -9.92 -29.86
N SER A 189 21.26 -10.81 -30.12
CA SER A 189 22.62 -10.76 -29.59
C SER A 189 23.38 -9.61 -30.24
N VAL A 190 23.13 -8.38 -29.77
CA VAL A 190 23.92 -7.20 -30.11
C VAL A 190 25.19 -7.26 -29.27
N THR A 191 26.19 -7.99 -29.77
CA THR A 191 27.45 -8.17 -29.04
C THR A 191 28.58 -7.36 -29.65
N TRP A 192 29.57 -7.08 -28.80
CA TRP A 192 30.80 -6.43 -29.23
C TRP A 192 31.56 -7.27 -30.26
N GLU A 193 31.54 -8.61 -30.13
CA GLU A 193 32.13 -9.51 -31.13
C GLU A 193 31.47 -9.34 -32.51
N GLY A 194 30.15 -9.10 -32.54
CA GLY A 194 29.44 -8.78 -33.78
C GLY A 194 29.94 -7.49 -34.43
N VAL A 195 30.19 -6.44 -33.65
CA VAL A 195 30.77 -5.18 -34.18
C VAL A 195 32.20 -5.40 -34.67
N GLN A 196 33.01 -6.17 -33.93
CA GLN A 196 34.37 -6.51 -34.35
C GLN A 196 34.40 -7.29 -35.66
N ALA A 197 33.47 -8.23 -35.86
CA ALA A 197 33.35 -8.97 -37.11
C ALA A 197 33.08 -8.05 -38.31
N ILE A 198 32.21 -7.04 -38.15
CA ILE A 198 31.95 -6.05 -39.20
C ILE A 198 33.21 -5.19 -39.45
N GLY A 199 33.94 -4.82 -38.40
CA GLY A 199 35.23 -4.13 -38.52
C GLY A 199 36.28 -4.95 -39.29
N ALA A 200 36.28 -6.28 -39.12
CA ALA A 200 37.15 -7.18 -39.87
C ALA A 200 36.78 -7.19 -41.36
N LEU A 201 35.49 -7.29 -41.71
CA LEU A 201 35.02 -7.20 -43.10
C LEU A 201 35.46 -5.88 -43.76
N LEU A 202 35.41 -4.77 -43.02
CA LEU A 202 35.85 -3.47 -43.50
C LEU A 202 37.37 -3.43 -43.76
N SER A 203 38.16 -4.03 -42.85
CA SER A 203 39.61 -4.14 -43.02
C SER A 203 39.98 -5.00 -44.23
N GLU A 204 39.28 -6.11 -44.44
CA GLU A 204 39.46 -6.98 -45.61
C GLU A 204 39.11 -6.23 -46.91
N SER A 205 38.00 -5.50 -46.95
CA SER A 205 37.63 -4.68 -48.10
C SER A 205 38.65 -3.57 -48.39
N GLN A 206 39.26 -2.97 -47.37
CA GLN A 206 40.33 -1.97 -47.56
C GLN A 206 41.56 -2.60 -48.20
N VAL A 207 42.00 -3.77 -47.72
CA VAL A 207 43.14 -4.50 -48.31
C VAL A 207 42.87 -4.83 -49.78
N ALA A 208 41.68 -5.34 -50.11
CA ALA A 208 41.32 -5.65 -51.49
C ALA A 208 41.28 -4.39 -52.39
N VAL A 209 40.82 -3.23 -51.89
CA VAL A 209 40.90 -1.96 -52.65
C VAL A 209 42.35 -1.54 -52.89
N ASP A 210 43.23 -1.72 -51.90
CA ASP A 210 44.65 -1.39 -52.02
C ASP A 210 45.35 -2.29 -53.06
N GLU A 211 45.01 -3.59 -53.09
CA GLU A 211 45.48 -4.56 -54.11
C GLU A 211 45.01 -4.18 -55.51
N ILE A 212 43.71 -3.95 -55.73
CA ILE A 212 43.16 -3.47 -57.01
C ILE A 212 43.85 -2.16 -57.45
N THR A 213 44.13 -1.27 -56.50
CA THR A 213 44.82 0.00 -56.77
C THR A 213 46.26 -0.23 -57.24
N GLN A 214 46.99 -1.16 -56.61
CA GLN A 214 48.33 -1.54 -57.01
C GLN A 214 48.34 -2.16 -58.42
N ASP A 215 47.38 -3.03 -58.74
CA ASP A 215 47.26 -3.66 -60.06
C ASP A 215 46.99 -2.62 -61.15
N SER A 216 46.10 -1.66 -60.91
CA SER A 216 45.87 -0.56 -61.86
C SER A 216 47.10 0.33 -62.05
N GLN A 217 47.89 0.58 -61.00
CA GLN A 217 49.14 1.34 -61.12
C GLN A 217 50.17 0.60 -61.98
N SER A 218 50.25 -0.72 -61.84
CA SER A 218 51.08 -1.58 -62.70
C SER A 218 50.65 -1.49 -64.17
N MET A 219 49.33 -1.51 -64.42
CA MET A 219 48.77 -1.36 -65.77
C MET A 219 49.01 0.03 -66.38
N ASP A 220 48.86 1.08 -65.58
CA ASP A 220 49.17 2.45 -66.03
C ASP A 220 50.67 2.60 -66.34
N HIS A 221 51.54 2.00 -65.53
CA HIS A 221 52.97 1.95 -65.80
C HIS A 221 53.29 1.23 -67.12
N HIS A 222 52.67 0.08 -67.40
CA HIS A 222 52.81 -0.63 -68.68
C HIS A 222 52.31 0.21 -69.86
N CYS A 223 51.19 0.93 -69.70
CA CYS A 223 50.69 1.85 -70.72
C CYS A 223 51.68 3.00 -71.01
N ASP A 224 52.34 3.52 -69.99
CA ASP A 224 53.36 4.56 -70.13
C ASP A 224 54.63 3.99 -70.80
N GLN A 225 55.08 2.79 -70.42
CA GLN A 225 56.19 2.09 -71.07
C GLN A 225 55.93 1.84 -72.57
N LEU A 226 54.72 1.40 -72.93
CA LEU A 226 54.29 1.24 -74.33
C LEU A 226 54.32 2.58 -75.07
N ARG A 227 53.82 3.66 -74.45
CA ARG A 227 53.77 5.00 -75.04
C ARG A 227 55.17 5.56 -75.29
N ASP A 228 56.06 5.43 -74.32
CA ASP A 228 57.46 5.87 -74.44
C ASP A 228 58.19 5.05 -75.51
N SER A 229 58.00 3.72 -75.53
CA SER A 229 58.59 2.85 -76.56
C SER A 229 58.12 3.20 -77.98
N ILE A 230 56.83 3.53 -78.15
CA ILE A 230 56.28 4.01 -79.44
C ILE A 230 56.91 5.35 -79.82
N ARG A 231 56.99 6.30 -78.87
CA ARG A 231 57.56 7.64 -79.11
C ARG A 231 59.03 7.57 -79.52
N ASP A 232 59.82 6.73 -78.86
CA ASP A 232 61.26 6.59 -79.12
C ASP A 232 61.51 5.94 -80.49
N LEU A 233 60.64 5.01 -80.92
CA LEU A 233 60.67 4.43 -82.27
C LEU A 233 60.27 5.44 -83.37
N GLU A 234 59.38 6.39 -83.06
CA GLU A 234 58.97 7.46 -83.96
C GLU A 234 60.04 8.56 -84.11
N ALA A 235 60.74 8.91 -83.02
CA ALA A 235 61.69 10.02 -82.97
C ALA A 235 63.11 9.64 -83.45
N ASP A 236 63.64 8.49 -83.03
CA ASP A 236 65.07 8.17 -83.20
C ASP A 236 65.33 7.10 -84.27
N GLY A 237 64.29 6.57 -84.93
CA GLY A 237 64.44 5.42 -85.84
C GLY A 237 65.03 4.19 -85.13
N GLY A 238 64.83 4.12 -83.81
CA GLY A 238 65.40 3.10 -82.94
C GLY A 238 65.00 1.68 -83.33
N VAL A 239 65.80 0.72 -82.89
CA VAL A 239 65.48 -0.70 -82.98
C VAL A 239 65.06 -1.15 -81.59
N LEU A 240 63.78 -1.50 -81.43
CA LEU A 240 63.30 -2.14 -80.21
C LEU A 240 64.00 -3.49 -80.06
N SER A 241 64.61 -3.75 -78.91
CA SER A 241 65.16 -5.07 -78.61
C SER A 241 64.04 -6.11 -78.68
N THR A 242 64.35 -7.30 -79.20
CA THR A 242 63.43 -8.44 -79.18
C THR A 242 63.02 -8.79 -77.75
N GLU A 243 63.91 -8.58 -76.78
CA GLU A 243 63.63 -8.84 -75.36
C GLU A 243 62.58 -7.87 -74.80
N ASP A 244 62.75 -6.57 -75.06
CA ASP A 244 61.80 -5.53 -74.62
C ASP A 244 60.42 -5.71 -75.25
N TYR A 245 60.39 -6.08 -76.55
CA TYR A 245 59.14 -6.44 -77.22
C TYR A 245 58.43 -7.63 -76.57
N ASN A 246 59.17 -8.67 -76.22
CA ASN A 246 58.61 -9.87 -75.60
C ASN A 246 58.04 -9.58 -74.21
N VAL A 247 58.69 -8.71 -73.43
CA VAL A 247 58.17 -8.24 -72.13
C VAL A 247 56.86 -7.48 -72.34
N LEU A 248 56.83 -6.49 -73.23
CA LEU A 248 55.62 -5.70 -73.50
C LEU A 248 54.47 -6.56 -74.04
N LEU A 249 54.78 -7.54 -74.90
CA LEU A 249 53.79 -8.50 -75.41
C LEU A 249 53.24 -9.39 -74.29
N ARG A 250 54.11 -9.91 -73.41
CA ARG A 250 53.70 -10.75 -72.29
C ARG A 250 52.79 -9.97 -71.34
N ASP A 251 53.23 -8.79 -70.90
CA ASP A 251 52.49 -7.97 -69.95
C ASP A 251 51.14 -7.53 -70.55
N THR A 252 51.08 -7.24 -71.86
CA THR A 252 49.81 -6.99 -72.58
C THR A 252 48.87 -8.20 -72.58
N ASN A 253 49.41 -9.43 -72.66
CA ASN A 253 48.61 -10.66 -72.63
C ASN A 253 48.13 -11.03 -71.21
N GLU A 254 48.76 -10.51 -70.15
CA GLU A 254 48.38 -10.74 -68.75
C GLU A 254 47.26 -9.80 -68.29
N ILE A 255 47.11 -8.62 -68.91
CA ILE A 255 46.08 -7.62 -68.60
C ILE A 255 44.66 -8.20 -68.48
N PRO A 256 44.16 -9.04 -69.39
CA PRO A 256 42.81 -9.60 -69.27
C PRO A 256 42.61 -10.41 -67.99
N ALA A 257 43.61 -11.19 -67.56
CA ALA A 257 43.55 -11.98 -66.34
C ALA A 257 43.60 -11.08 -65.10
N ILE A 258 44.48 -10.07 -65.08
CA ILE A 258 44.53 -9.08 -63.99
C ILE A 258 43.18 -8.37 -63.86
N VAL A 259 42.58 -7.94 -64.97
CA VAL A 259 41.25 -7.29 -64.96
C VAL A 259 40.16 -8.25 -64.47
N GLU A 260 40.25 -9.55 -64.76
CA GLU A 260 39.34 -10.57 -64.23
C GLU A 260 39.47 -10.68 -62.72
N ASP A 261 40.69 -10.82 -62.18
CA ASP A 261 40.98 -10.86 -60.74
C ASP A 261 40.48 -9.58 -60.03
N MET A 262 40.70 -8.41 -60.63
CA MET A 262 40.19 -7.13 -60.13
C MET A 262 38.65 -7.09 -60.07
N ASN A 263 37.96 -7.70 -61.05
CA ASN A 263 36.50 -7.78 -61.03
C ASN A 263 36.01 -8.73 -59.94
N GLU A 264 36.69 -9.87 -59.72
CA GLU A 264 36.35 -10.78 -58.63
C GLU A 264 36.51 -10.10 -57.27
N ALA A 265 37.63 -9.39 -57.06
CA ALA A 265 37.86 -8.60 -55.86
C ALA A 265 36.80 -7.50 -55.66
N LEU A 266 36.38 -6.82 -56.73
CA LEU A 266 35.28 -5.85 -56.68
C LEU A 266 33.96 -6.49 -56.22
N LEU A 267 33.60 -7.65 -56.76
CA LEU A 267 32.38 -8.36 -56.36
C LEU A 267 32.43 -8.75 -54.88
N ASP A 268 33.59 -9.16 -54.37
CA ASP A 268 33.78 -9.46 -52.96
C ASP A 268 33.65 -8.21 -52.07
N ILE A 269 34.24 -7.08 -52.47
CA ILE A 269 34.09 -5.81 -51.77
C ILE A 269 32.62 -5.38 -51.72
N GLN A 270 31.90 -5.49 -52.85
CA GLN A 270 30.48 -5.16 -52.94
C GLN A 270 29.62 -6.06 -52.05
N ARG A 271 29.91 -7.37 -52.01
CA ARG A 271 29.22 -8.32 -51.12
C ARG A 271 29.42 -7.98 -49.65
N ARG A 272 30.67 -7.71 -49.23
CA ARG A 272 30.97 -7.29 -47.84
C ARG A 272 30.33 -5.95 -47.50
N SER A 273 30.25 -5.03 -48.48
CA SER A 273 29.57 -3.74 -48.32
C SER A 273 28.08 -3.91 -48.11
N GLU A 274 27.41 -4.76 -48.88
CA GLU A 274 25.99 -5.06 -48.70
C GLU A 274 25.72 -5.71 -47.34
N GLU A 275 26.58 -6.64 -46.91
CA GLU A 275 26.46 -7.23 -45.56
C GLU A 275 26.56 -6.16 -44.47
N THR A 276 27.54 -5.27 -44.55
CA THR A 276 27.71 -4.16 -43.60
C THR A 276 26.49 -3.23 -43.61
N HIS A 277 25.93 -2.96 -44.79
CA HIS A 277 24.75 -2.14 -44.95
C HIS A 277 23.50 -2.77 -44.30
N VAL A 278 23.24 -4.05 -44.55
CA VAL A 278 22.14 -4.79 -43.93
C VAL A 278 22.27 -4.78 -42.40
N ARG A 279 23.48 -4.96 -41.87
CA ARG A 279 23.73 -4.87 -40.43
C ARG A 279 23.45 -3.47 -39.88
N SER A 280 23.82 -2.42 -40.60
CA SER A 280 23.53 -1.02 -40.23
C SER A 280 22.02 -0.76 -40.13
N LEU A 281 21.26 -1.22 -41.13
CA LEU A 281 19.79 -1.12 -41.12
C LEU A 281 19.16 -1.88 -39.95
N GLN A 282 19.65 -3.10 -39.66
CA GLN A 282 19.21 -3.88 -38.50
C GLN A 282 19.46 -3.14 -37.19
N TYR A 283 20.67 -2.62 -36.97
CA TYR A 283 21.00 -1.83 -35.78
C TYR A 283 20.08 -0.60 -35.63
N SER A 284 19.82 0.11 -36.73
CA SER A 284 18.92 1.27 -36.71
C SER A 284 17.49 0.90 -36.35
N ALA A 285 16.97 -0.21 -36.88
CA ALA A 285 15.64 -0.71 -36.55
C ALA A 285 15.55 -1.09 -35.07
N PHE A 286 16.52 -1.87 -34.56
CA PHE A 286 16.53 -2.27 -33.15
C PHE A 286 16.70 -1.10 -32.20
N TYR A 287 17.51 -0.10 -32.58
CA TYR A 287 17.63 1.12 -31.80
C TYR A 287 16.30 1.86 -31.68
N SER A 288 15.58 2.04 -32.80
CA SER A 288 14.25 2.66 -32.81
C SER A 288 13.25 1.88 -31.94
N ASP A 289 13.25 0.56 -32.02
CA ASP A 289 12.33 -0.29 -31.26
C ASP A 289 12.60 -0.24 -29.75
N ASN A 290 13.88 -0.27 -29.36
CA ASN A 290 14.28 -0.13 -27.96
C ASN A 290 14.04 1.28 -27.42
N GLN A 291 14.14 2.30 -28.26
CA GLN A 291 13.76 3.65 -27.88
C GLN A 291 12.25 3.76 -27.63
N ARG A 292 11.43 3.15 -28.50
CA ARG A 292 9.97 3.07 -28.28
C ARG A 292 9.61 2.33 -26.99
N GLN A 293 10.30 1.22 -26.69
CA GLN A 293 10.13 0.53 -25.40
C GLN A 293 10.47 1.44 -24.22
N PHE A 294 11.60 2.15 -24.28
CA PHE A 294 12.02 3.08 -23.23
C PHE A 294 10.98 4.19 -23.01
N ASP A 295 10.46 4.77 -24.09
CA ASP A 295 9.41 5.79 -24.03
C ASP A 295 8.10 5.23 -23.44
N GLY A 296 7.73 3.99 -23.76
CA GLY A 296 6.58 3.31 -23.15
C GLY A 296 6.76 3.09 -21.64
N ILE A 297 7.94 2.64 -21.21
CA ILE A 297 8.29 2.49 -19.79
C ILE A 297 8.21 3.85 -19.06
N ALA A 298 8.68 4.93 -19.69
CA ALA A 298 8.59 6.27 -19.12
C ALA A 298 7.12 6.73 -18.96
N GLN A 299 6.25 6.41 -19.92
CA GLN A 299 4.81 6.67 -19.82
C GLN A 299 4.16 5.89 -18.67
N ILE A 300 4.47 4.60 -18.52
CA ILE A 300 4.01 3.77 -17.39
C ILE A 300 4.43 4.41 -16.07
N SER A 301 5.67 4.89 -15.97
CA SER A 301 6.17 5.55 -14.76
C SER A 301 5.36 6.81 -14.42
N GLN A 302 5.03 7.63 -15.42
CA GLN A 302 4.18 8.82 -15.23
C GLN A 302 2.76 8.47 -14.77
N ILE A 303 2.17 7.40 -15.30
CA ILE A 303 0.85 6.91 -14.87
C ILE A 303 0.89 6.51 -13.39
N ILE A 304 1.93 5.76 -12.99
CA ILE A 304 2.13 5.33 -11.60
C ILE A 304 2.32 6.54 -10.67
N ASP A 305 3.11 7.53 -11.08
CA ASP A 305 3.29 8.76 -10.31
C ASP A 305 1.96 9.53 -10.15
N GLY A 306 1.15 9.57 -11.21
CA GLY A 306 -0.19 10.15 -11.17
C GLY A 306 -1.11 9.43 -10.17
N TYR A 307 -1.08 8.09 -10.17
CA TYR A 307 -1.80 7.26 -9.21
C TYR A 307 -1.36 7.54 -7.76
N LEU A 308 -0.04 7.55 -7.50
CA LEU A 308 0.50 7.77 -6.15
C LEU A 308 0.13 9.14 -5.60
N ASN A 309 0.21 10.17 -6.45
CA ASN A 309 -0.19 11.53 -6.06
C ASN A 309 -1.69 11.63 -5.78
N SER A 310 -2.51 10.95 -6.58
CA SER A 310 -3.97 10.95 -6.40
C SER A 310 -4.40 10.24 -5.12
N THR A 311 -3.71 9.16 -4.75
CA THR A 311 -4.06 8.31 -3.60
C THR A 311 -3.36 8.69 -2.30
N SER A 312 -2.35 9.56 -2.32
CA SER A 312 -1.60 9.93 -1.11
C SER A 312 -2.49 10.55 -0.02
N SER A 313 -3.43 11.43 -0.42
CA SER A 313 -4.33 12.09 0.53
C SER A 313 -5.42 11.16 1.07
N SER A 314 -5.95 10.26 0.23
CA SER A 314 -6.94 9.26 0.65
C SER A 314 -6.32 8.22 1.57
N GLN A 315 -5.08 7.77 1.31
CA GLN A 315 -4.34 6.89 2.22
C GLN A 315 -4.17 7.50 3.61
N ALA A 316 -3.75 8.76 3.71
CA ALA A 316 -3.62 9.45 4.99
C ALA A 316 -4.97 9.53 5.74
N ARG A 317 -6.06 9.83 5.01
CA ARG A 317 -7.41 9.87 5.57
C ARG A 317 -7.89 8.49 6.01
N TYR A 318 -7.60 7.45 5.23
CA TYR A 318 -7.95 6.07 5.56
C TYR A 318 -7.27 5.63 6.85
N SER A 319 -5.97 5.92 7.03
CA SER A 319 -5.27 5.63 8.29
C SER A 319 -5.90 6.32 9.50
N GLN A 320 -6.32 7.58 9.37
CA GLN A 320 -7.00 8.31 10.45
C GLN A 320 -8.37 7.69 10.79
N LEU A 321 -9.14 7.28 9.78
CA LEU A 321 -10.42 6.63 9.99
C LEU A 321 -10.25 5.25 10.63
N LEU A 322 -9.23 4.50 10.21
CA LEU A 322 -8.89 3.20 10.78
C LEU A 322 -8.59 3.32 12.28
N GLU A 323 -7.77 4.29 12.68
CA GLU A 323 -7.45 4.56 14.09
C GLU A 323 -8.72 4.88 14.90
N LYS A 324 -9.62 5.71 14.34
CA LYS A 324 -10.91 6.02 14.98
C LYS A 324 -11.81 4.79 15.14
N VAL A 325 -11.87 3.93 14.13
CA VAL A 325 -12.62 2.67 14.20
C VAL A 325 -12.03 1.76 15.27
N GLU A 326 -10.70 1.63 15.33
CA GLU A 326 -10.03 0.80 16.34
C GLU A 326 -10.27 1.30 17.76
N GLN A 327 -10.20 2.61 17.98
CA GLN A 327 -10.52 3.22 19.27
C GLN A 327 -11.98 2.95 19.65
N SER A 328 -12.91 3.21 18.75
CA SER A 328 -14.35 3.05 19.01
C SER A 328 -14.74 1.59 19.23
N LEU A 329 -14.10 0.64 18.52
CA LEU A 329 -14.24 -0.79 18.78
C LEU A 329 -13.77 -1.15 20.19
N GLY A 330 -12.64 -0.59 20.63
CA GLY A 330 -12.14 -0.73 21.99
C GLY A 330 -13.16 -0.24 23.02
N ASP A 331 -13.79 0.91 22.75
CA ASP A 331 -14.82 1.48 23.62
C ASP A 331 -16.08 0.59 23.68
N ILE A 332 -16.55 0.03 22.55
CA ILE A 332 -17.67 -0.92 22.54
C ILE A 332 -17.35 -2.15 23.39
N TRP A 333 -16.18 -2.76 23.20
CA TRP A 333 -15.80 -3.93 24.00
C TRP A 333 -15.64 -3.59 25.48
N GLY A 334 -15.17 -2.37 25.79
CA GLY A 334 -15.15 -1.80 27.14
C GLY A 334 -16.55 -1.74 27.75
N LEU A 335 -17.53 -1.20 27.01
CA LEU A 335 -18.93 -1.13 27.42
C LEU A 335 -19.56 -2.51 27.61
N VAL A 336 -19.32 -3.45 26.68
CA VAL A 336 -19.77 -4.86 26.81
C VAL A 336 -19.28 -5.46 28.13
N SER A 337 -17.99 -5.30 28.43
CA SER A 337 -17.38 -5.78 29.69
C SER A 337 -17.99 -5.08 30.91
N TRP A 338 -18.13 -3.75 30.85
CA TRP A 338 -18.69 -2.95 31.94
C TRP A 338 -20.14 -3.32 32.23
N TYR A 339 -21.00 -3.44 31.22
CA TYR A 339 -22.41 -3.80 31.38
C TYR A 339 -22.60 -5.23 31.90
N ARG A 340 -21.75 -6.19 31.48
CA ARG A 340 -21.71 -7.53 32.08
C ARG A 340 -21.31 -7.47 33.56
N GLY A 341 -20.30 -6.66 33.89
CA GLY A 341 -19.89 -6.40 35.27
C GLY A 341 -21.00 -5.78 36.11
N PHE A 342 -21.71 -4.79 35.56
CA PHE A 342 -22.87 -4.14 36.19
C PHE A 342 -23.99 -5.14 36.49
N HIS A 343 -24.36 -5.98 35.52
CA HIS A 343 -25.33 -7.06 35.72
C HIS A 343 -24.94 -7.97 36.90
N ASN A 344 -23.68 -8.42 36.95
CA ASN A 344 -23.20 -9.31 38.02
C ASN A 344 -23.12 -8.61 39.39
N ALA A 345 -22.73 -7.34 39.42
CA ALA A 345 -22.68 -6.55 40.64
C ALA A 345 -24.08 -6.34 41.23
N TYR A 346 -25.11 -6.21 40.39
CA TYR A 346 -26.49 -6.14 40.84
C TYR A 346 -26.94 -7.43 41.55
N ASP A 347 -26.56 -8.60 41.05
CA ASP A 347 -26.86 -9.88 41.72
C ASP A 347 -26.19 -9.97 43.10
N ALA A 348 -24.94 -9.52 43.21
CA ALA A 348 -24.24 -9.42 44.48
C ALA A 348 -24.93 -8.44 45.45
N LEU A 349 -25.42 -7.30 44.95
CA LEU A 349 -26.16 -6.31 45.72
C LEU A 349 -27.45 -6.90 46.33
N ILE A 350 -28.22 -7.67 45.55
CA ILE A 350 -29.42 -8.37 46.06
C ILE A 350 -29.03 -9.30 47.21
N GLY A 351 -27.96 -10.08 47.05
CA GLY A 351 -27.43 -10.96 48.09
C GLY A 351 -27.07 -10.21 49.37
N GLU A 352 -26.38 -9.09 49.23
CA GLU A 352 -25.95 -8.24 50.35
C GLU A 352 -27.14 -7.60 51.08
N VAL A 353 -28.16 -7.13 50.36
CA VAL A 353 -29.37 -6.56 51.01
C VAL A 353 -30.14 -7.62 51.78
N ARG A 354 -30.27 -8.84 51.26
CA ARG A 354 -30.86 -9.96 52.02
C ARG A 354 -30.05 -10.27 53.28
N ARG A 355 -28.72 -10.29 53.19
CA ARG A 355 -27.83 -10.50 54.34
C ARG A 355 -28.04 -9.42 55.39
N ARG A 356 -28.09 -8.14 54.99
CA ARG A 356 -28.33 -7.00 55.91
C ARG A 356 -29.70 -7.08 56.58
N ARG A 357 -30.76 -7.40 55.82
CA ARG A 357 -32.11 -7.63 56.37
C ARG A 357 -32.12 -8.76 57.39
N GLN A 358 -31.42 -9.86 57.12
CA GLN A 358 -31.33 -10.98 58.06
C GLN A 358 -30.56 -10.59 59.33
N ALA A 359 -29.42 -9.89 59.18
CA ALA A 359 -28.66 -9.40 60.32
C ALA A 359 -29.51 -8.47 61.20
N GLN A 360 -30.23 -7.53 60.58
CA GLN A 360 -31.15 -6.62 61.29
C GLN A 360 -32.25 -7.39 62.04
N LYS A 361 -32.89 -8.38 61.41
CA LYS A 361 -33.88 -9.25 62.07
C LYS A 361 -33.30 -9.99 63.27
N THR A 362 -32.09 -10.54 63.13
CA THR A 362 -31.39 -11.21 64.23
C THR A 362 -31.09 -10.23 65.37
N MET A 363 -30.65 -9.00 65.06
CA MET A 363 -30.41 -7.97 66.06
C MET A 363 -31.70 -7.59 66.81
N HIS A 364 -32.80 -7.35 66.10
CA HIS A 364 -34.09 -7.07 66.74
C HIS A 364 -34.56 -8.24 67.62
N ALA A 365 -34.41 -9.49 67.17
CA ALA A 365 -34.79 -10.65 67.97
C ALA A 365 -33.99 -10.74 69.29
N VAL A 366 -32.69 -10.40 69.25
CA VAL A 366 -31.86 -10.32 70.46
C VAL A 366 -32.31 -9.19 71.37
N VAL A 367 -32.63 -8.01 70.82
CA VAL A 367 -33.13 -6.86 71.60
C VAL A 367 -34.47 -7.19 72.27
N GLU A 368 -35.39 -7.82 71.56
CA GLU A 368 -36.69 -8.24 72.11
C GLU A 368 -36.55 -9.32 73.18
N ASP A 369 -35.65 -10.30 73.00
CA ASP A 369 -35.33 -11.28 74.04
C ASP A 369 -34.72 -10.60 75.29
N MET A 370 -33.82 -9.63 75.11
CA MET A 370 -33.26 -8.85 76.22
C MET A 370 -34.33 -8.03 76.97
N ARG A 371 -35.23 -7.35 76.24
CA ARG A 371 -36.36 -6.61 76.84
C ARG A 371 -37.24 -7.54 77.67
N SER A 372 -37.65 -8.67 77.09
CA SER A 372 -38.47 -9.69 77.76
C SER A 372 -37.81 -10.23 79.04
N ARG A 373 -36.49 -10.48 79.01
CA ARG A 373 -35.74 -10.93 80.18
C ARG A 373 -35.64 -9.84 81.26
N LEU A 374 -35.42 -8.59 80.89
CA LEU A 374 -35.38 -7.47 81.85
C LEU A 374 -36.74 -7.26 82.51
N ASP A 375 -37.82 -7.33 81.73
CA ASP A 375 -39.19 -7.23 82.24
C ASP A 375 -39.51 -8.37 83.22
N ALA A 376 -39.11 -9.60 82.89
CA ALA A 376 -39.30 -10.76 83.77
C ALA A 376 -38.56 -10.60 85.12
N VAL A 377 -37.31 -10.14 85.11
CA VAL A 377 -36.53 -9.87 86.33
C VAL A 377 -37.14 -8.72 87.14
N HIS A 378 -37.59 -7.66 86.48
CA HIS A 378 -38.26 -6.53 87.14
C HIS A 378 -39.56 -6.97 87.81
N MET A 379 -40.41 -7.75 87.12
CA MET A 379 -41.65 -8.29 87.70
C MET A 379 -41.40 -9.20 88.90
N GLU A 380 -40.34 -10.01 88.87
CA GLU A 380 -39.96 -10.85 90.00
C GLU A 380 -39.52 -10.02 91.22
N GLU A 381 -38.68 -9.00 91.04
CA GLU A 381 -38.28 -8.08 92.11
C GLU A 381 -39.50 -7.31 92.68
N VAL A 382 -40.42 -6.84 91.82
CA VAL A 382 -41.69 -6.23 92.27
C VAL A 382 -42.46 -7.21 93.16
N ARG A 383 -42.56 -8.48 92.75
CA ARG A 383 -43.26 -9.53 93.50
C ARG A 383 -42.59 -9.83 94.83
N GLU A 384 -41.27 -9.94 94.86
CA GLU A 384 -40.49 -10.19 96.08
C GLU A 384 -40.58 -9.02 97.06
N ARG A 385 -40.45 -7.77 96.58
CA ARG A 385 -40.64 -6.57 97.42
C ARG A 385 -42.05 -6.48 97.98
N ALA A 386 -43.08 -6.72 97.17
CA ALA A 386 -44.46 -6.73 97.63
C ALA A 386 -44.68 -7.80 98.72
N ALA A 387 -44.16 -9.02 98.52
CA ALA A 387 -44.24 -10.08 99.52
C ALA A 387 -43.47 -9.75 100.81
N PHE A 388 -42.31 -9.07 100.70
CA PHE A 388 -41.55 -8.61 101.85
C PHE A 388 -42.31 -7.54 102.64
N VAL A 389 -42.86 -6.53 101.95
CA VAL A 389 -43.65 -5.45 102.55
C VAL A 389 -44.92 -5.99 103.19
N ASP A 390 -45.63 -6.91 102.55
CA ASP A 390 -46.83 -7.56 103.12
C ASP A 390 -46.49 -8.32 104.41
N ARG A 391 -45.39 -9.09 104.40
CA ARG A 391 -45.00 -9.94 105.54
C ARG A 391 -44.38 -9.17 106.70
N PHE A 392 -43.54 -8.18 106.44
CA PHE A 392 -42.72 -7.51 107.46
C PHE A 392 -43.04 -6.02 107.63
N GLY A 393 -43.67 -5.38 106.63
CA GLY A 393 -43.96 -3.95 106.62
C GLY A 393 -44.72 -3.42 107.84
N PRO A 394 -45.76 -4.09 108.37
CA PRO A 394 -46.45 -3.65 109.58
C PRO A 394 -45.57 -3.55 110.84
N PHE A 395 -44.42 -4.23 110.83
CA PHE A 395 -43.47 -4.29 111.94
C PHE A 395 -42.25 -3.40 111.74
N LEU A 396 -42.15 -2.71 110.60
CA LEU A 396 -41.02 -1.83 110.27
C LEU A 396 -41.45 -0.36 110.38
N PRO A 397 -40.81 0.42 111.26
CA PRO A 397 -40.99 1.87 111.30
C PRO A 397 -40.64 2.50 109.95
N SER A 398 -41.45 3.46 109.49
CA SER A 398 -41.31 4.08 108.17
C SER A 398 -40.01 4.88 108.00
N ASP A 399 -39.34 5.24 109.09
CA ASP A 399 -38.08 5.98 109.12
C ASP A 399 -36.82 5.09 109.08
N LEU A 400 -36.95 3.78 109.28
CA LEU A 400 -35.80 2.86 109.30
C LEU A 400 -35.17 2.67 107.91
N CYS A 401 -36.00 2.65 106.86
CA CYS A 401 -35.57 2.57 105.47
C CYS A 401 -36.57 3.35 104.59
N PRO A 402 -36.33 4.65 104.34
CA PRO A 402 -37.28 5.51 103.62
C PRO A 402 -37.64 5.02 102.22
N PHE A 403 -36.72 4.29 101.57
CA PHE A 403 -36.85 3.80 100.20
C PHE A 403 -37.48 2.39 100.11
N ILE A 404 -37.95 1.83 101.23
CA ILE A 404 -38.51 0.47 101.25
C ILE A 404 -39.79 0.33 100.42
N GLN A 405 -40.48 1.45 100.15
CA GLN A 405 -41.66 1.51 99.29
C GLN A 405 -41.36 1.99 97.88
N ASP A 406 -40.11 2.33 97.56
CA ASP A 406 -39.76 2.78 96.22
C ASP A 406 -39.93 1.63 95.22
N PRO A 407 -40.48 1.91 94.03
CA PRO A 407 -40.55 0.91 92.97
C PRO A 407 -39.13 0.44 92.60
N PRO A 408 -38.97 -0.83 92.21
CA PRO A 408 -37.66 -1.30 91.76
C PRO A 408 -37.23 -0.58 90.48
N VAL A 409 -35.91 -0.52 90.27
CA VAL A 409 -35.33 0.13 89.08
C VAL A 409 -35.83 -0.57 87.81
N GLN A 410 -36.18 0.22 86.80
CA GLN A 410 -36.56 -0.26 85.48
C GLN A 410 -35.45 0.07 84.47
N PHE A 411 -35.03 -0.91 83.69
CA PHE A 411 -34.05 -0.74 82.62
C PHE A 411 -34.77 -0.71 81.26
N VAL A 412 -34.38 0.20 80.38
CA VAL A 412 -34.93 0.34 79.03
C VAL A 412 -33.84 0.09 78.01
N VAL A 413 -34.12 -0.75 77.01
CA VAL A 413 -33.23 -0.98 75.85
C VAL A 413 -33.77 -0.17 74.68
N GLU A 414 -33.02 0.84 74.26
CA GLU A 414 -33.36 1.69 73.11
C GLU A 414 -32.44 1.36 71.92
N GLU A 415 -33.03 1.28 70.74
CA GLU A 415 -32.27 1.17 69.50
C GLU A 415 -31.68 2.54 69.17
N VAL A 416 -30.35 2.62 69.09
CA VAL A 416 -29.65 3.82 68.62
C VAL A 416 -29.21 3.57 67.18
N GLY A 417 -30.01 4.00 66.21
CA GLY A 417 -29.72 3.81 64.79
C GLY A 417 -30.37 4.86 63.88
N ASP A 418 -29.55 5.40 62.97
CA ASP A 418 -29.74 6.06 61.65
C ASP A 418 -31.15 6.42 61.12
N ALA A 419 -32.13 6.75 61.96
CA ALA A 419 -33.42 7.28 61.51
C ALA A 419 -33.27 8.56 60.66
N GLU A 420 -32.21 9.34 60.90
CA GLU A 420 -31.88 10.50 60.08
C GLU A 420 -31.27 10.12 58.72
N ARG A 421 -30.66 8.93 58.55
CA ARG A 421 -29.94 8.62 57.31
C ARG A 421 -30.85 8.19 56.16
N PHE A 422 -31.90 7.43 56.45
CA PHE A 422 -32.93 7.11 55.45
C PHE A 422 -33.84 8.31 55.13
N ALA A 423 -34.05 9.23 56.08
CA ALA A 423 -34.70 10.52 55.81
C ALA A 423 -33.79 11.51 55.07
N SER A 424 -32.46 11.42 55.25
CA SER A 424 -31.49 12.35 54.64
C SER A 424 -31.15 12.08 53.17
N VAL A 425 -31.44 10.88 52.65
CA VAL A 425 -31.44 10.64 51.20
C VAL A 425 -32.58 11.41 50.52
N GLN A 426 -33.69 11.69 51.24
CA GLN A 426 -34.75 12.58 50.75
C GLN A 426 -34.44 14.08 50.94
N SER A 427 -33.50 14.46 51.83
CA SER A 427 -33.19 15.88 52.11
C SER A 427 -31.95 16.42 51.40
N HIS A 428 -31.09 15.56 50.83
CA HIS A 428 -30.00 16.00 49.97
C HIS A 428 -30.47 16.47 48.56
N GLU A 429 -31.66 16.05 48.11
CA GLU A 429 -32.30 16.55 46.87
C GLU A 429 -32.87 17.97 47.01
N THR A 430 -33.23 18.41 48.22
CA THR A 430 -33.75 19.77 48.44
C THR A 430 -32.65 20.83 48.54
N ARG A 431 -31.38 20.42 48.73
CA ARG A 431 -30.25 21.37 48.85
C ARG A 431 -29.61 21.72 47.51
N TYR A 432 -29.57 20.82 46.53
CA TYR A 432 -29.10 21.17 45.18
C TYR A 432 -30.14 21.97 44.38
N SER A 433 -31.44 21.70 44.56
CA SER A 433 -32.51 22.46 43.89
C SER A 433 -32.70 23.90 44.43
N LYS A 434 -32.24 24.18 45.67
CA LYS A 434 -32.24 25.55 46.22
C LYS A 434 -30.95 26.34 45.95
N LEU A 435 -29.86 25.68 45.56
CA LEU A 435 -28.61 26.35 45.18
C LEU A 435 -28.58 26.75 43.69
N THR A 436 -29.24 26.00 42.79
CA THR A 436 -29.41 26.42 41.39
C THR A 436 -30.51 27.47 41.18
N ALA A 437 -31.52 27.54 42.05
CA ALA A 437 -32.52 28.63 42.02
C ALA A 437 -32.00 29.96 42.60
N ALA A 438 -30.94 29.93 43.42
CA ALA A 438 -30.35 31.15 44.01
C ALA A 438 -29.18 31.74 43.20
N SER A 439 -28.55 30.97 42.31
CA SER A 439 -27.48 31.45 41.41
C SER A 439 -27.97 32.00 40.06
N GLY A 440 -29.29 32.02 39.80
CA GLY A 440 -29.89 32.58 38.58
C GLY A 440 -30.42 34.03 38.71
N MET A 441 -30.19 34.72 39.82
CA MET A 441 -30.64 36.10 40.05
C MET A 441 -29.50 37.03 40.49
N HIS A 442 -28.37 37.04 39.79
CA HIS A 442 -27.44 38.18 39.75
C HIS A 442 -26.50 38.04 38.56
N GLU A 443 -26.98 38.42 37.37
CA GLU A 443 -26.16 38.98 36.30
C GLU A 443 -27.10 39.73 35.34
N GLN A 444 -27.31 41.00 35.69
CA GLN A 444 -27.61 42.08 34.76
C GLN A 444 -26.42 43.03 34.78
#